data_AF-A0A2C9ZIW9-F1
#
_entry.id   AF-A0A2C9ZIW9-F1
#
_cell.length_a   1.000
_cell.length_b   1.000
_cell.length_c   1.000
_cell.angle_alpha   90.00
_cell.angle_beta   90.00
_cell.angle_gamma   90.00
#
_symmetry.space_group_name_H-M   'P 1'
#
loop_
_entity.id
_entity.type
_entity.pdbx_description
1 polymer ?
#
loop_
_entity_poly.entity_id
_entity_poly.type
_entity_poly.pdbx_seq_one_letter_code
_entity_poly.pdbx_strand_id
1 'polypeptide(L)'
;MTSRFDEGVAHLHRYVAVHGTSSPRQRDVIDGFPIGRWVNTRRTDYRRGVLPAERIAQLESEFPDWRWKTNARTSFAAGLTHLRRYAAAHGTGNARRHDVIDGFPIGTWVASRRAEYRAGQMPPEHVRQIEAEFPDWQWTLRTRAPFHVGLDHLHSYAAAHGTSSPPRHATIDGFPIGAWVAKRRTEYRRHRLSSDRITQIETEFPDWQWN
;
A
#
# COMPACT_ATOMS: atom_id res chain seq x y z
N MET A 1 -33.77 25.40 -0.40
CA MET A 1 -33.76 24.35 0.65
C MET A 1 -32.33 23.84 0.77
N THR A 2 -31.70 24.04 1.93
CA THR A 2 -30.35 23.54 2.23
C THR A 2 -30.38 22.00 2.23
N SER A 3 -29.47 21.34 1.52
CA SER A 3 -29.49 19.88 1.47
C SER A 3 -29.10 19.28 2.81
N ARG A 4 -29.52 18.05 3.10
CA ARG A 4 -29.11 17.30 4.31
C ARG A 4 -27.59 17.09 4.41
N PHE A 5 -26.87 17.26 3.29
CA PHE A 5 -25.42 17.27 3.28
C PHE A 5 -24.89 18.59 3.81
N ASP A 6 -25.34 19.72 3.24
CA ASP A 6 -24.91 21.06 3.62
C ASP A 6 -25.26 21.39 5.08
N GLU A 7 -26.42 20.92 5.56
CA GLU A 7 -26.79 21.00 6.97
C GLU A 7 -25.77 20.28 7.86
N GLY A 8 -25.32 19.09 7.46
CA GLY A 8 -24.31 18.34 8.20
C GLY A 8 -22.92 18.99 8.17
N VAL A 9 -22.55 19.62 7.06
CA VAL A 9 -21.31 20.42 6.95
C VAL A 9 -21.36 21.61 7.91
N ALA A 10 -22.49 22.33 7.97
CA ALA A 10 -22.66 23.44 8.91
C ALA A 10 -22.54 22.99 10.38
N HIS A 11 -23.11 21.83 10.74
CA HIS A 11 -22.94 21.27 12.09
C HIS A 11 -21.52 20.80 12.36
N LEU A 12 -20.80 20.30 11.34
CA LEU A 12 -19.40 19.92 11.49
C LEU A 12 -18.50 21.14 11.76
N HIS A 13 -18.74 22.28 11.09
CA HIS A 13 -18.07 23.55 11.41
C HIS A 13 -18.26 23.95 12.87
N ARG A 14 -19.49 23.87 13.38
CA ARG A 14 -19.75 24.16 14.80
C ARG A 14 -19.05 23.18 15.72
N TYR A 15 -19.06 21.89 15.39
CA TYR A 15 -18.34 20.88 16.16
C TYR A 15 -16.83 21.19 16.19
N VAL A 16 -16.22 21.55 15.06
CA VAL A 16 -14.81 21.96 14.98
C VAL A 16 -14.55 23.21 15.81
N ALA A 17 -15.44 24.21 15.78
CA ALA A 17 -15.30 25.41 16.59
C ALA A 17 -15.31 25.13 18.10
N VAL A 18 -16.09 24.14 18.56
CA VAL A 18 -16.20 23.76 19.98
C VAL A 18 -15.08 22.79 20.41
N HIS A 19 -14.71 21.83 19.56
CA HIS A 19 -13.84 20.71 19.94
C HIS A 19 -12.46 20.74 19.29
N GLY A 20 -12.21 21.66 18.35
CA GLY A 20 -10.93 21.80 17.63
C GLY A 20 -10.63 20.68 16.63
N THR A 21 -11.61 19.83 16.28
CA THR A 21 -11.39 18.71 15.36
C THR A 21 -12.65 18.34 14.57
N SER A 22 -12.47 17.86 13.33
CA SER A 22 -13.54 17.30 12.49
C SER A 22 -13.80 15.80 12.73
N SER A 23 -13.24 15.24 13.82
CA SER A 23 -13.33 13.81 14.15
C SER A 23 -14.19 13.51 15.39
N PRO A 24 -15.52 13.68 15.31
CA PRO A 24 -16.43 13.32 16.40
C PRO A 24 -16.45 11.82 16.69
N ARG A 25 -16.69 11.46 17.96
CA ARG A 25 -17.02 10.09 18.36
C ARG A 25 -18.39 9.72 17.82
N GLN A 26 -18.67 8.43 17.71
CA GLN A 26 -19.90 7.94 17.06
C GLN A 26 -21.20 8.47 17.68
N ARG A 27 -21.21 8.69 19.00
CA ARG A 27 -22.39 9.14 19.76
C ARG A 27 -22.46 10.65 19.94
N ASP A 28 -21.51 11.40 19.39
CA ASP A 28 -21.48 12.86 19.58
C ASP A 28 -22.64 13.53 18.86
N VAL A 29 -23.20 14.52 19.54
CA VAL A 29 -24.31 15.36 19.11
C VAL A 29 -23.89 16.82 19.29
N ILE A 30 -24.21 17.67 18.32
CA ILE A 30 -24.01 19.12 18.40
C ILE A 30 -25.31 19.79 17.96
N ASP A 31 -25.85 20.70 18.76
CA ASP A 31 -27.15 21.36 18.51
C ASP A 31 -28.31 20.39 18.22
N GLY A 32 -28.33 19.23 18.90
CA GLY A 32 -29.33 18.18 18.64
C GLY A 32 -29.11 17.36 17.36
N PHE A 33 -28.12 17.73 16.54
CA PHE A 33 -27.74 16.99 15.33
C PHE A 33 -26.75 15.86 15.64
N PRO A 34 -27.00 14.61 15.20
CA PRO A 34 -26.14 13.46 15.48
C PRO A 34 -24.87 13.45 14.60
N ILE A 35 -23.97 14.40 14.85
CA ILE A 35 -22.79 14.67 14.02
C ILE A 35 -21.84 13.47 13.94
N GLY A 36 -21.69 12.73 15.04
CA GLY A 36 -20.89 11.50 15.08
C GLY A 36 -21.39 10.43 14.10
N ARG A 37 -22.71 10.28 14.00
CA ARG A 37 -23.33 9.35 13.05
C ARG A 37 -23.19 9.85 11.62
N TRP A 38 -23.44 11.14 11.39
CA TRP A 38 -23.33 11.75 10.07
C TRP A 38 -21.92 11.62 9.46
N VAL A 39 -20.87 11.96 10.22
CA VAL A 39 -19.47 11.81 9.78
C VAL A 39 -19.14 10.35 9.45
N ASN A 40 -19.59 9.40 10.28
CA ASN A 40 -19.38 7.97 10.01
C ASN A 40 -20.11 7.48 8.76
N THR A 41 -21.31 7.99 8.48
CA THR A 41 -22.01 7.72 7.23
C THR A 41 -21.24 8.27 6.04
N ARG A 42 -20.75 9.52 6.07
CA ARG A 42 -19.93 10.09 4.99
C ARG A 42 -18.66 9.29 4.70
N ARG A 43 -17.93 8.89 5.75
CA ARG A 43 -16.76 8.01 5.62
C ARG A 43 -17.12 6.63 5.04
N THR A 44 -18.34 6.13 5.29
CA THR A 44 -18.82 4.87 4.71
C THR A 44 -19.25 5.01 3.26
N ASP A 45 -19.96 6.08 2.90
CA ASP A 45 -20.38 6.39 1.54
C ASP A 45 -19.15 6.56 0.63
N TYR A 46 -18.15 7.31 1.12
CA TYR A 46 -16.86 7.48 0.46
C TYR A 46 -16.17 6.14 0.19
N ARG A 47 -16.04 5.30 1.22
CA ARG A 47 -15.43 3.97 1.10
C ARG A 47 -16.17 3.09 0.09
N ARG A 48 -17.50 3.20 0.02
CA ARG A 48 -18.33 2.47 -0.96
C ARG A 48 -18.24 3.04 -2.38
N GLY A 49 -17.63 4.21 -2.57
CA GLY A 49 -17.57 4.90 -3.86
C GLY A 49 -18.90 5.52 -4.29
N VAL A 50 -19.82 5.77 -3.35
CA VAL A 50 -21.13 6.36 -3.64
C VAL A 50 -21.25 7.82 -3.18
N LEU A 51 -20.19 8.36 -2.59
CA LEU A 51 -20.12 9.79 -2.25
C LEU A 51 -19.68 10.56 -3.50
N PRO A 52 -20.48 11.53 -3.99
CA PRO A 52 -20.14 12.36 -5.14
C PRO A 52 -18.80 13.11 -4.97
N ALA A 53 -18.09 13.32 -6.07
CA ALA A 53 -16.76 13.92 -6.07
C ALA A 53 -16.74 15.35 -5.51
N GLU A 54 -17.77 16.14 -5.79
CA GLU A 54 -17.93 17.50 -5.28
C GLU A 54 -18.04 17.51 -3.74
N ARG A 55 -18.72 16.52 -3.15
CA ARG A 55 -18.85 16.38 -1.70
C ARG A 55 -17.57 15.90 -1.03
N ILE A 56 -16.78 15.09 -1.73
CA ILE A 56 -15.45 14.68 -1.29
C ILE A 56 -14.54 15.90 -1.23
N ALA A 57 -14.46 16.64 -2.33
CA ALA A 57 -13.65 17.85 -2.44
C ALA A 57 -14.06 18.89 -1.39
N GLN A 58 -15.36 19.09 -1.17
CA GLN A 58 -15.85 20.00 -0.14
C GLN A 58 -15.34 19.63 1.25
N LEU A 59 -15.50 18.37 1.68
CA LEU A 59 -15.03 17.91 2.99
C LEU A 59 -13.51 18.01 3.15
N GLU A 60 -12.74 17.69 2.10
CA GLU A 60 -11.28 17.80 2.11
C GLU A 60 -10.81 19.25 2.18
N SER A 61 -11.51 20.18 1.51
CA SER A 61 -11.14 21.60 1.47
C SER A 61 -11.55 22.37 2.73
N GLU A 62 -12.72 22.06 3.31
CA GLU A 62 -13.27 22.80 4.45
C GLU A 62 -12.72 22.32 5.80
N PHE A 63 -12.18 21.11 5.88
CA PHE A 63 -11.74 20.49 7.13
C PHE A 63 -10.30 19.95 6.99
N PRO A 64 -9.26 20.72 7.34
CA PRO A 64 -7.86 20.33 7.13
C PRO A 64 -7.42 19.07 7.89
N ASP A 65 -8.07 18.76 9.02
CA ASP A 65 -7.82 17.54 9.80
C ASP A 65 -8.71 16.35 9.36
N TRP A 66 -9.50 16.51 8.29
CA TRP A 66 -10.37 15.47 7.78
C TRP A 66 -9.55 14.27 7.30
N ARG A 67 -10.02 13.08 7.69
CA ARG A 67 -9.40 11.82 7.31
C ARG A 67 -10.46 10.82 6.90
N TRP A 68 -10.24 10.19 5.75
CA TRP A 68 -11.03 9.07 5.28
C TRP A 68 -10.63 7.80 6.04
N LYS A 69 -11.61 7.12 6.64
CA LYS A 69 -11.40 5.78 7.22
C LYS A 69 -11.51 4.76 6.10
N THR A 70 -10.36 4.32 5.58
CA THR A 70 -10.32 3.37 4.46
C THR A 70 -9.76 2.01 4.88
N ASN A 71 -10.11 0.99 4.11
CA ASN A 71 -9.58 -0.36 4.24
C ASN A 71 -9.63 -1.05 2.87
N ALA A 72 -9.31 -2.35 2.82
CA ALA A 72 -9.32 -3.14 1.58
C ALA A 72 -10.66 -3.07 0.81
N ARG A 73 -11.77 -2.80 1.50
CA ARG A 73 -13.13 -2.68 0.91
C ARG A 73 -13.41 -1.31 0.29
N THR A 74 -12.44 -0.41 0.26
CA THR A 74 -12.57 0.86 -0.46
C THR A 74 -12.71 0.57 -1.94
N SER A 75 -13.75 1.14 -2.56
CA SER A 75 -14.05 0.92 -3.97
C SER A 75 -12.85 1.22 -4.85
N PHE A 76 -12.79 0.51 -5.99
CA PHE A 76 -11.71 0.69 -6.96
C PHE A 76 -11.67 2.14 -7.48
N ALA A 77 -12.82 2.69 -7.89
CA ALA A 77 -12.93 4.05 -8.41
C ALA A 77 -12.48 5.14 -7.42
N ALA A 78 -12.87 5.02 -6.14
CA ALA A 78 -12.44 5.97 -5.13
C ALA A 78 -10.92 5.93 -4.92
N GLY A 79 -10.35 4.73 -4.78
CA GLY A 79 -8.90 4.64 -4.57
C GLY A 79 -8.08 4.99 -5.82
N LEU A 80 -8.59 4.74 -7.02
CA LEU A 80 -7.96 5.16 -8.26
C LEU A 80 -7.88 6.69 -8.36
N THR A 81 -8.91 7.40 -7.88
CA THR A 81 -8.90 8.87 -7.80
C THR A 81 -7.75 9.37 -6.91
N HIS A 82 -7.53 8.74 -5.75
CA HIS A 82 -6.39 9.09 -4.90
C HIS A 82 -5.05 8.65 -5.48
N LEU A 83 -5.00 7.54 -6.21
CA LEU A 83 -3.78 7.11 -6.88
C LEU A 83 -3.34 8.11 -7.96
N ARG A 84 -4.30 8.68 -8.72
CA ARG A 84 -4.02 9.75 -9.69
C ARG A 84 -3.43 10.98 -9.01
N ARG A 85 -4.02 11.43 -7.90
CA ARG A 85 -3.49 12.57 -7.11
C ARG A 85 -2.10 12.27 -6.56
N TYR A 86 -1.89 11.06 -6.04
CA TYR A 86 -0.59 10.62 -5.55
C TYR A 86 0.46 10.63 -6.66
N ALA A 87 0.14 10.07 -7.84
CA ALA A 87 1.05 10.07 -8.97
C ALA A 87 1.35 11.49 -9.46
N ALA A 88 0.36 12.38 -9.48
CA ALA A 88 0.59 13.79 -9.81
C ALA A 88 1.52 14.49 -8.81
N ALA A 89 1.40 14.18 -7.51
CA ALA A 89 2.22 14.78 -6.46
C ALA A 89 3.63 14.18 -6.33
N HIS A 90 3.80 12.89 -6.61
CA HIS A 90 5.04 12.14 -6.35
C HIS A 90 5.74 11.63 -7.61
N GLY A 91 5.15 11.79 -8.79
CA GLY A 91 5.69 11.32 -10.07
C GLY A 91 5.64 9.80 -10.26
N THR A 92 4.93 9.06 -9.41
CA THR A 92 4.87 7.59 -9.46
C THR A 92 3.56 7.05 -8.93
N GLY A 93 3.02 5.98 -9.55
CA GLY A 93 1.90 5.21 -9.01
C GLY A 93 2.31 4.25 -7.88
N ASN A 94 3.61 4.08 -7.62
CA ASN A 94 4.11 3.06 -6.71
C ASN A 94 4.19 3.53 -5.25
N ALA A 95 3.03 3.83 -4.65
CA ALA A 95 2.94 4.18 -3.23
C ALA A 95 3.52 3.06 -2.33
N ARG A 96 4.32 3.47 -1.33
CA ARG A 96 4.87 2.63 -0.26
C ARG A 96 3.79 2.37 0.78
N ARG A 97 3.96 1.30 1.57
CA ARG A 97 2.96 0.77 2.51
C ARG A 97 2.33 1.82 3.45
N HIS A 98 3.11 2.81 3.89
CA HIS A 98 2.70 3.81 4.87
C HIS A 98 2.35 5.17 4.25
N ASP A 99 2.37 5.28 2.93
CA ASP A 99 2.11 6.55 2.26
C ASP A 99 0.62 6.93 2.39
N VAL A 100 0.41 8.24 2.55
CA VAL A 100 -0.89 8.88 2.72
C VAL A 100 -0.96 10.08 1.76
N ILE A 101 -2.09 10.26 1.10
CA ILE A 101 -2.40 11.42 0.24
C ILE A 101 -3.77 11.96 0.64
N ASP A 102 -3.92 13.25 0.94
CA ASP A 102 -5.20 13.86 1.34
C ASP A 102 -5.92 13.09 2.48
N GLY A 103 -5.16 12.60 3.46
CA GLY A 103 -5.70 11.77 4.55
C GLY A 103 -6.16 10.37 4.13
N PHE A 104 -5.98 9.98 2.86
CA PHE A 104 -6.23 8.64 2.32
C PHE A 104 -4.96 7.78 2.42
N PRO A 105 -4.97 6.63 3.12
CA PRO A 105 -3.80 5.75 3.24
C PRO A 105 -3.58 4.94 1.95
N ILE A 106 -3.10 5.63 0.90
CA ILE A 106 -2.89 5.11 -0.45
C ILE A 106 -1.98 3.88 -0.46
N GLY A 107 -0.97 3.85 0.42
CA GLY A 107 -0.07 2.71 0.57
C GLY A 107 -0.78 1.40 0.93
N THR A 108 -1.82 1.49 1.77
CA THR A 108 -2.63 0.33 2.15
C THR A 108 -3.53 -0.12 1.00
N TRP A 109 -4.17 0.83 0.32
CA TRP A 109 -5.03 0.53 -0.83
C TRP A 109 -4.24 -0.14 -1.98
N VAL A 110 -3.10 0.43 -2.36
CA VAL A 110 -2.19 -0.13 -3.37
C VAL A 110 -1.72 -1.54 -2.98
N ALA A 111 -1.37 -1.77 -1.71
CA ALA A 111 -0.98 -3.09 -1.23
C ALA A 111 -2.13 -4.13 -1.35
N SER A 112 -3.37 -3.74 -1.06
CA SER A 112 -4.55 -4.59 -1.26
C SER A 112 -4.78 -4.93 -2.73
N ARG A 113 -4.64 -3.96 -3.65
CA ARG A 113 -4.76 -4.18 -5.10
C ARG A 113 -3.71 -5.18 -5.61
N ARG A 114 -2.46 -5.05 -5.16
CA ARG A 114 -1.40 -6.03 -5.47
C ARG A 114 -1.68 -7.42 -4.90
N ALA A 115 -2.36 -7.52 -3.74
CA ALA A 115 -2.74 -8.80 -3.16
C ALA A 115 -3.85 -9.49 -3.97
N GLU A 116 -4.88 -8.74 -4.38
CA GLU A 116 -5.97 -9.25 -5.24
C GLU A 116 -5.46 -9.71 -6.60
N TYR A 117 -4.56 -8.94 -7.22
CA TYR A 117 -3.91 -9.31 -8.46
C TYR A 117 -3.17 -10.65 -8.33
N ARG A 118 -2.31 -10.80 -7.31
CA ARG A 118 -1.57 -12.05 -7.05
C ARG A 118 -2.47 -13.24 -6.72
N ALA A 119 -3.65 -12.99 -6.17
CA ALA A 119 -4.63 -14.02 -5.87
C ALA A 119 -5.51 -14.38 -7.09
N GLY A 120 -5.36 -13.68 -8.23
CA GLY A 120 -6.22 -13.86 -9.40
C GLY A 120 -7.67 -13.39 -9.18
N GLN A 121 -7.89 -12.54 -8.17
CA GLN A 121 -9.21 -12.06 -7.76
C GLN A 121 -9.53 -10.66 -8.29
N MET A 122 -8.57 -10.01 -8.95
CA MET A 122 -8.78 -8.69 -9.54
C MET A 122 -9.47 -8.82 -10.90
N PRO A 123 -10.57 -8.08 -11.14
CA PRO A 123 -11.19 -8.04 -12.45
C PRO A 123 -10.22 -7.55 -13.55
N PRO A 124 -10.19 -8.19 -14.74
CA PRO A 124 -9.25 -7.83 -15.80
C PRO A 124 -9.31 -6.37 -16.25
N GLU A 125 -10.50 -5.76 -16.22
CA GLU A 125 -10.71 -4.34 -16.54
C GLU A 125 -9.97 -3.41 -15.58
N HIS A 126 -9.93 -3.76 -14.28
CA HIS A 126 -9.20 -2.99 -13.26
C HIS A 126 -7.69 -3.11 -13.43
N VAL A 127 -7.20 -4.29 -13.83
CA VAL A 127 -5.79 -4.51 -14.15
C VAL A 127 -5.37 -3.60 -15.31
N ARG A 128 -6.10 -3.69 -16.43
CA ARG A 128 -5.84 -2.90 -17.63
C ARG A 128 -5.91 -1.40 -17.35
N GLN A 129 -6.85 -0.97 -16.53
CA GLN A 129 -6.99 0.44 -16.18
C GLN A 129 -5.77 0.96 -15.40
N ILE A 130 -5.27 0.21 -14.41
CA ILE A 130 -4.07 0.61 -13.66
C ILE A 130 -2.84 0.64 -14.58
N GLU A 131 -2.64 -0.37 -15.41
CA GLU A 131 -1.50 -0.45 -16.32
C GLU A 131 -1.51 0.68 -17.38
N ALA A 132 -2.69 1.06 -17.85
CA ALA A 132 -2.84 2.14 -18.81
C ALA A 132 -2.61 3.53 -18.19
N GLU A 133 -3.08 3.75 -16.95
CA GLU A 133 -2.99 5.06 -16.28
C GLU A 133 -1.63 5.30 -15.58
N PHE A 134 -0.91 4.24 -15.21
CA PHE A 134 0.34 4.31 -14.46
C PHE A 134 1.43 3.46 -15.14
N PRO A 135 2.14 4.00 -16.15
CA PRO A 135 3.14 3.23 -16.92
C PRO A 135 4.30 2.67 -16.10
N ASP A 136 4.60 3.28 -14.95
CA ASP A 136 5.63 2.83 -14.02
C ASP A 136 5.12 1.77 -13.02
N TRP A 137 3.83 1.43 -13.05
CA TRP A 137 3.19 0.58 -12.06
C TRP A 137 3.82 -0.80 -11.97
N GLN A 138 4.08 -1.23 -10.74
CA GLN A 138 4.54 -2.59 -10.46
C GLN A 138 3.49 -3.32 -9.63
N TRP A 139 2.89 -4.35 -10.21
CA TRP A 139 2.05 -5.32 -9.46
C TRP A 139 2.82 -6.01 -8.34
N THR A 140 4.13 -6.04 -8.51
CA THR A 140 5.07 -6.70 -7.61
C THR A 140 6.19 -5.72 -7.24
N LEU A 141 5.91 -4.77 -6.35
CA LEU A 141 6.97 -3.99 -5.69
C LEU A 141 7.78 -4.92 -4.78
N ARG A 142 8.88 -5.48 -5.29
CA ARG A 142 9.78 -6.42 -4.59
C ARG A 142 9.01 -7.29 -3.57
N THR A 143 8.15 -8.18 -4.05
CA THR A 143 8.07 -9.46 -3.32
C THR A 143 9.48 -10.00 -3.26
N ARG A 144 9.87 -10.57 -2.11
CA ARG A 144 11.10 -11.36 -2.03
C ARG A 144 11.10 -12.26 -3.28
N ALA A 145 12.12 -12.15 -4.12
CA ALA A 145 12.21 -13.06 -5.25
C ALA A 145 12.03 -14.49 -4.72
N PRO A 146 11.25 -15.32 -5.43
CA PRO A 146 11.15 -16.74 -5.11
C PRO A 146 12.54 -17.32 -4.84
N PHE A 147 12.62 -18.31 -3.96
CA PHE A 147 13.90 -18.85 -3.53
C PHE A 147 14.77 -19.29 -4.72
N HIS A 148 14.19 -19.97 -5.72
CA HIS A 148 14.87 -20.41 -6.93
C HIS A 148 15.46 -19.25 -7.75
N VAL A 149 14.73 -18.15 -7.95
CA VAL A 149 15.27 -16.95 -8.65
C VAL A 149 16.53 -16.42 -7.96
N GLY A 150 16.56 -16.48 -6.62
CA GLY A 150 17.76 -16.11 -5.88
C GLY A 150 18.93 -17.08 -6.04
N LEU A 151 18.65 -18.38 -6.21
CA LEU A 151 19.66 -19.38 -6.55
C LEU A 151 20.19 -19.18 -7.97
N ASP A 152 19.33 -18.93 -8.94
CA ASP A 152 19.72 -18.67 -10.34
C ASP A 152 20.68 -17.48 -10.45
N HIS A 153 20.39 -16.40 -9.72
CA HIS A 153 21.30 -15.25 -9.63
C HIS A 153 22.57 -15.55 -8.82
N LEU A 154 22.52 -16.44 -7.82
CA LEU A 154 23.72 -16.86 -7.10
C LEU A 154 24.63 -17.72 -7.98
N HIS A 155 24.08 -18.62 -8.80
CA HIS A 155 24.79 -19.35 -9.85
C HIS A 155 25.46 -18.40 -10.83
N SER A 156 24.71 -17.40 -11.30
CA SER A 156 25.24 -16.38 -12.22
C SER A 156 26.38 -15.58 -11.59
N TYR A 157 26.25 -15.20 -10.32
CA TYR A 157 27.31 -14.52 -9.57
C TYR A 157 28.53 -15.41 -9.35
N ALA A 158 28.32 -16.68 -8.96
CA ALA A 158 29.40 -17.63 -8.75
C ALA A 158 30.15 -17.95 -10.05
N ALA A 159 29.44 -18.07 -11.18
CA ALA A 159 30.05 -18.22 -12.50
C ALA A 159 30.89 -16.99 -12.91
N ALA A 160 30.41 -15.78 -12.59
CA ALA A 160 31.10 -14.53 -12.93
C ALA A 160 32.29 -14.20 -12.01
N HIS A 161 32.22 -14.58 -10.73
CA HIS A 161 33.17 -14.15 -9.69
C HIS A 161 33.94 -15.28 -9.02
N GLY A 162 33.64 -16.55 -9.34
CA GLY A 162 34.27 -17.73 -8.76
C GLY A 162 33.91 -17.98 -7.28
N THR A 163 32.86 -17.34 -6.75
CA THR A 163 32.44 -17.52 -5.36
C THR A 163 30.94 -17.29 -5.15
N SER A 164 30.34 -18.03 -4.21
CA SER A 164 28.97 -17.86 -3.73
C SER A 164 28.85 -16.86 -2.56
N SER A 165 29.90 -16.08 -2.26
CA SER A 165 29.93 -15.10 -1.16
C SER A 165 30.00 -13.64 -1.65
N PRO A 166 28.91 -13.10 -2.24
CA PRO A 166 28.86 -11.72 -2.71
C PRO A 166 28.96 -10.70 -1.55
N PRO A 167 29.66 -9.57 -1.73
CA PRO A 167 29.57 -8.42 -0.84
C PRO A 167 28.12 -7.97 -0.65
N ARG A 168 27.76 -7.43 0.52
CA ARG A 168 26.36 -7.09 0.86
C ARG A 168 25.66 -6.15 -0.14
N HIS A 169 26.41 -5.29 -0.81
CA HIS A 169 25.91 -4.33 -1.80
C HIS A 169 25.98 -4.84 -3.25
N ALA A 170 26.49 -6.06 -3.47
CA ALA A 170 26.65 -6.62 -4.80
C ALA A 170 25.30 -6.82 -5.49
N THR A 171 25.31 -6.54 -6.79
CA THR A 171 24.20 -6.76 -7.71
C THR A 171 24.68 -7.59 -8.90
N ILE A 172 23.86 -8.51 -9.37
CA ILE A 172 24.06 -9.27 -10.62
C ILE A 172 22.75 -9.16 -11.42
N ASP A 173 22.81 -8.75 -12.68
CA ASP A 173 21.63 -8.54 -13.53
C ASP A 173 20.53 -7.67 -12.89
N GLY A 174 20.94 -6.63 -12.15
CA GLY A 174 20.03 -5.76 -11.38
C GLY A 174 19.41 -6.42 -10.14
N PHE A 175 19.67 -7.70 -9.88
CA PHE A 175 19.26 -8.40 -8.68
C PHE A 175 20.23 -8.14 -7.52
N PRO A 176 19.74 -7.71 -6.33
CA PRO A 176 20.59 -7.40 -5.17
C PRO A 176 21.04 -8.68 -4.45
N ILE A 177 21.93 -9.44 -5.09
CA ILE A 177 22.36 -10.77 -4.64
C ILE A 177 23.05 -10.74 -3.28
N GLY A 178 23.85 -9.70 -2.99
CA GLY A 178 24.50 -9.52 -1.69
C GLY A 178 23.49 -9.42 -0.53
N ALA A 179 22.41 -8.67 -0.75
CA ALA A 179 21.34 -8.54 0.24
C ALA A 179 20.51 -9.83 0.38
N TRP A 180 20.36 -10.60 -0.70
CA TRP A 180 19.66 -11.88 -0.69
C TRP A 180 20.45 -12.95 0.11
N VAL A 181 21.77 -13.08 -0.13
CA VAL A 181 22.65 -14.01 0.60
C VAL A 181 22.70 -13.68 2.09
N ALA A 182 22.93 -12.40 2.45
CA ALA A 182 22.96 -11.97 3.85
C ALA A 182 21.66 -12.30 4.61
N LYS A 183 20.53 -12.27 3.91
CA LYS A 183 19.23 -12.63 4.46
C LYS A 183 19.09 -14.14 4.67
N ARG A 184 19.58 -14.99 3.76
CA ARG A 184 19.61 -16.45 3.94
C ARG A 184 20.42 -16.85 5.17
N ARG A 185 21.62 -16.27 5.32
CA ARG A 185 22.45 -16.45 6.52
C ARG A 185 21.74 -16.00 7.81
N THR A 186 21.01 -14.89 7.75
CA THR A 186 20.19 -14.42 8.88
C THR A 186 19.02 -15.36 9.21
N GLU A 187 18.34 -15.90 8.20
CA GLU A 187 17.24 -16.86 8.38
C GLU A 187 17.75 -18.20 8.93
N TYR A 188 18.90 -18.68 8.47
CA TYR A 188 19.59 -19.86 9.01
C TYR A 188 19.94 -19.68 10.49
N ARG A 189 20.66 -18.60 10.85
CA ARG A 189 21.04 -18.30 12.25
C ARG A 189 19.84 -18.14 13.19
N ARG A 190 18.65 -17.84 12.65
CA ARG A 190 17.41 -17.71 13.42
C ARG A 190 16.55 -18.97 13.40
N HIS A 191 17.04 -20.06 12.82
CA HIS A 191 16.29 -21.32 12.63
C HIS A 191 14.95 -21.12 11.90
N ARG A 192 14.94 -20.21 10.91
CA ARG A 192 13.75 -19.85 10.09
C ARG A 192 13.86 -20.31 8.63
N LEU A 193 14.99 -20.90 8.25
CA LEU A 193 15.18 -21.50 6.92
C LEU A 193 14.82 -22.99 7.02
N SER A 194 14.00 -23.50 6.09
CA SER A 194 13.63 -24.91 6.08
C SER A 194 14.83 -25.80 5.79
N SER A 195 14.83 -27.02 6.32
CA SER A 195 15.86 -28.04 6.06
C SER A 195 16.15 -28.20 4.57
N ASP A 196 15.11 -28.30 3.74
CA ASP A 196 15.26 -28.53 2.31
C ASP A 196 16.02 -27.39 1.61
N ARG A 197 15.82 -26.15 2.06
CA ARG A 197 16.51 -24.97 1.50
C ARG A 197 17.96 -24.89 1.97
N ILE A 198 18.25 -25.37 3.17
CA ILE A 198 19.61 -25.45 3.69
C ILE A 198 20.38 -26.47 2.87
N THR A 199 19.85 -27.70 2.76
CA THR A 199 20.44 -28.78 1.96
C THR A 199 20.61 -28.38 0.51
N GLN A 200 19.63 -27.69 -0.09
CA GLN A 200 19.71 -27.23 -1.47
C GLN A 200 20.89 -26.27 -1.68
N ILE A 201 21.06 -25.26 -0.81
CA ILE A 201 22.17 -24.30 -0.93
C ILE A 201 23.52 -24.99 -0.73
N GLU A 202 23.66 -25.85 0.27
CA GLU A 202 24.91 -26.58 0.53
C GLU A 202 25.28 -27.53 -0.60
N THR A 203 24.27 -28.11 -1.27
CA THR A 203 24.48 -29.00 -2.43
C THR A 203 24.87 -28.22 -3.68
N GLU A 204 24.20 -27.10 -3.95
CA GLU A 204 24.43 -26.31 -5.17
C GLU A 204 25.68 -25.43 -5.11
N PHE A 205 26.14 -25.06 -3.91
CA PHE A 205 27.27 -24.15 -3.71
C PHE A 205 28.28 -24.73 -2.72
N PRO A 206 29.29 -25.50 -3.19
CA PRO A 206 30.27 -26.18 -2.33
C PRO A 206 31.14 -25.22 -1.48
N ASP A 207 31.32 -23.97 -1.92
CA ASP A 207 32.05 -22.94 -1.19
C ASP A 207 31.16 -22.14 -0.20
N TRP A 208 29.88 -22.51 -0.06
CA TRP A 208 28.92 -21.79 0.77
C TRP A 208 29.28 -21.86 2.25
N GLN A 209 29.16 -20.71 2.92
CA GLN A 209 29.29 -20.61 4.36
C GLN A 209 28.10 -19.85 4.97
N TRP A 210 27.58 -20.36 6.09
CA TRP A 210 26.44 -19.80 6.81
C TRP A 210 26.79 -18.68 7.80
N ASN A 211 28.08 -18.43 8.01
CA ASN A 211 28.64 -17.46 8.95
C ASN A 211 28.38 -15.99 8.56
#